data_AF-A0A8H6G0L7-F1
#
_entry.id   AF-A0A8H6G0L7-F1
#
_cell.length_a   1.000
_cell.length_b   1.000
_cell.length_c   1.000
_cell.angle_alpha   90.00
_cell.angle_beta   90.00
_cell.angle_gamma   90.00
#
_symmetry.space_group_name_H-M   'P 1'
#
loop_
_entity.id
_entity.type
_entity.pdbx_description
1 polymer ?
#
loop_
_entity_poly.entity_id
_entity_poly.type
_entity_poly.pdbx_seq_one_letter_code
_entity_poly.pdbx_strand_id
1 'polypeptide(L)'
;MSHLFEADTPDEVKNAKGLHLVTMSTPNGQKVQIMLEELHEVYGTEWTQTIINIMTNEQKKDWFLRLDPNGRIPILIDHTQSPPFPVMETSAELLYLLKFADKNDVFGFKDELERSQALQWLFFWHGSGAPYQGQVNHFAKFAKEKIPYAIDRFRNETLRVYGVLEIQLSGKYTGEPREYLAGNGKGKYSIADIGTWPWVNAWEFSGFSKEEMEPFPHLLKWIDRIAERPAVKKGTSEKYKQ
;
A
#
# COMPACT_ATOMS: atom_id res chain seq x y z
N MET A 1 12.23 9.10 -30.86
CA MET A 1 11.90 8.24 -29.71
C MET A 1 12.06 9.11 -28.48
N SER A 2 11.01 9.36 -27.70
CA SER A 2 11.15 10.12 -26.46
C SER A 2 12.01 9.31 -25.50
N HIS A 3 13.12 9.88 -25.03
CA HIS A 3 13.89 9.29 -23.95
C HIS A 3 12.99 9.27 -22.71
N LEU A 4 12.70 8.08 -22.16
CA LEU A 4 11.86 7.95 -20.96
C LEU A 4 12.48 8.67 -19.77
N PHE A 5 13.81 8.63 -19.66
CA PHE A 5 14.58 9.23 -18.59
C PHE A 5 15.09 10.62 -19.00
N GLU A 6 14.91 11.59 -18.12
CA GLU A 6 15.51 12.93 -18.24
C GLU A 6 17.02 12.87 -17.91
N ALA A 7 17.76 13.91 -18.31
CA ALA A 7 19.22 13.96 -18.14
C ALA A 7 19.65 13.91 -16.67
N ASP A 8 18.82 14.41 -15.75
CA ASP A 8 19.02 14.42 -14.30
C ASP A 8 18.46 13.16 -13.61
N THR A 9 17.95 12.18 -14.35
CA THR A 9 17.51 10.90 -13.76
C THR A 9 18.71 10.18 -13.12
N PRO A 10 18.61 9.75 -11.84
CA PRO A 10 19.68 9.03 -11.17
C PRO A 10 20.13 7.77 -11.93
N ASP A 11 21.44 7.50 -11.91
CA ASP A 11 22.05 6.37 -12.61
C ASP A 11 21.50 5.03 -12.16
N GLU A 12 21.25 4.89 -10.86
CA GLU A 12 20.65 3.71 -10.24
C GLU A 12 19.22 3.44 -10.71
N VAL A 13 18.46 4.48 -11.07
CA VAL A 13 17.11 4.37 -11.62
C VAL A 13 17.20 4.01 -13.11
N LYS A 14 17.94 4.79 -13.91
CA LYS A 14 17.96 4.62 -15.37
C LYS A 14 18.62 3.31 -15.83
N ASN A 15 19.62 2.84 -15.08
CA ASN A 15 20.41 1.64 -15.42
C ASN A 15 19.96 0.40 -14.62
N ALA A 16 18.86 0.47 -13.87
CA ALA A 16 18.34 -0.68 -13.14
C ALA A 16 18.01 -1.84 -14.10
N LYS A 17 17.95 -3.05 -13.52
CA LYS A 17 17.60 -4.28 -14.23
C LYS A 17 16.39 -4.92 -13.55
N GLY A 18 15.52 -5.53 -14.35
CA GLY A 18 14.30 -6.16 -13.84
C GLY A 18 13.33 -5.12 -13.27
N LEU A 19 12.72 -5.46 -12.14
CA LEU A 19 11.86 -4.54 -11.40
C LEU A 19 12.72 -3.60 -10.55
N HIS A 20 12.40 -2.31 -10.59
CA HIS A 20 13.04 -1.29 -9.77
C HIS A 20 12.01 -0.45 -9.04
N LEU A 21 12.15 -0.30 -7.72
CA LEU A 21 11.22 0.44 -6.88
C LEU A 21 11.83 1.75 -6.39
N VAL A 22 11.31 2.88 -6.86
CA VAL A 22 11.63 4.21 -6.31
C VAL A 22 10.65 4.52 -5.18
N THR A 23 11.13 4.63 -3.93
CA THR A 23 10.24 4.62 -2.76
C THR A 23 10.81 5.34 -1.53
N MET A 24 10.00 5.37 -0.48
CA MET A 24 10.35 5.69 0.90
C MET A 24 9.40 4.89 1.81
N SER A 25 9.83 4.45 2.99
CA SER A 25 8.99 3.65 3.91
C SER A 25 7.85 4.47 4.57
N THR A 26 6.89 4.88 3.74
CA THR A 26 5.57 5.39 4.13
C THR A 26 4.54 4.27 3.97
N PRO A 27 3.31 4.39 4.51
CA PRO A 27 2.27 3.40 4.28
C PRO A 27 1.99 3.09 2.79
N ASN A 28 2.11 4.06 1.89
CA ASN A 28 1.98 3.80 0.44
C ASN A 28 3.18 3.04 -0.12
N GLY A 29 4.40 3.43 0.25
CA GLY A 29 5.62 2.71 -0.11
C GLY A 29 5.58 1.25 0.36
N GLN A 30 5.19 1.05 1.62
CA GLN A 30 5.11 -0.27 2.27
C GLN A 30 4.20 -1.25 1.54
N LYS A 31 3.12 -0.81 0.88
CA LYS A 31 2.25 -1.72 0.09
C LYS A 31 3.05 -2.48 -0.97
N VAL A 32 3.86 -1.76 -1.74
CA VAL A 32 4.65 -2.33 -2.85
C VAL A 32 5.89 -3.05 -2.32
N GLN A 33 6.51 -2.51 -1.26
CA GLN A 33 7.64 -3.16 -0.59
C GLN A 33 7.24 -4.56 -0.07
N ILE A 34 6.11 -4.65 0.62
CA ILE A 34 5.56 -5.92 1.12
C ILE A 34 5.25 -6.85 -0.05
N MET A 35 4.58 -6.38 -1.11
CA MET A 35 4.26 -7.23 -2.27
C MET A 35 5.52 -7.81 -2.94
N LEU A 36 6.59 -7.02 -3.08
CA LEU A 36 7.86 -7.49 -3.65
C LEU A 36 8.54 -8.52 -2.75
N GLU A 37 8.55 -8.30 -1.43
CA GLU A 37 9.06 -9.29 -0.47
C GLU A 37 8.22 -10.58 -0.48
N GLU A 38 6.89 -10.47 -0.57
CA GLU A 38 5.99 -11.63 -0.69
C GLU A 38 6.27 -12.42 -1.98
N LEU A 39 6.45 -11.73 -3.11
CA LEU A 39 6.83 -12.36 -4.38
C LEU A 39 8.23 -12.98 -4.33
N HIS A 40 9.15 -12.41 -3.57
CA HIS A 40 10.48 -12.98 -3.34
C HIS A 40 10.40 -14.30 -2.60
N GLU A 41 9.68 -14.35 -1.48
CA GLU A 41 9.52 -15.55 -0.67
C GLU A 41 8.87 -16.70 -1.47
N VAL A 42 7.92 -16.38 -2.35
CA VAL A 42 7.18 -17.40 -3.12
C VAL A 42 7.90 -17.82 -4.39
N TYR A 43 8.50 -16.88 -5.12
CA TYR A 43 8.99 -17.10 -6.49
C TYR A 43 10.48 -16.82 -6.69
N GLY A 44 11.18 -16.31 -5.68
CA GLY A 44 12.54 -15.79 -5.83
C GLY A 44 12.61 -14.56 -6.73
N THR A 45 11.52 -13.78 -6.84
CA THR A 45 11.49 -12.54 -7.61
C THR A 45 12.58 -11.59 -7.07
N GLU A 46 13.44 -11.11 -7.96
CA GLU A 46 14.47 -10.13 -7.65
C GLU A 46 14.04 -8.73 -8.10
N TRP A 47 14.40 -7.71 -7.31
CA TRP A 47 14.17 -6.31 -7.62
C TRP A 47 15.29 -5.46 -7.02
N THR A 48 15.44 -4.26 -7.55
CA THR A 48 16.30 -3.22 -6.99
C THR A 48 15.44 -2.06 -6.47
N GLN A 49 16.04 -1.15 -5.72
CA GLN A 49 15.30 -0.01 -5.18
C GLN A 49 16.18 1.24 -5.09
N THR A 50 15.53 2.39 -5.19
CA THR A 50 16.09 3.70 -4.90
C THR A 50 15.24 4.34 -3.81
N ILE A 51 15.86 4.69 -2.68
CA ILE A 51 15.18 5.36 -1.59
C ILE A 51 15.34 6.87 -1.77
N ILE A 52 14.23 7.58 -1.91
CA ILE A 52 14.24 9.04 -2.04
C ILE A 52 13.68 9.72 -0.79
N ASN A 53 14.14 10.95 -0.53
CA ASN A 53 13.62 11.77 0.55
C ASN A 53 12.47 12.64 0.06
N ILE A 54 11.23 12.30 0.45
CA ILE A 54 10.07 13.07 0.03
C ILE A 54 9.97 14.45 0.71
N MET A 55 10.70 14.66 1.80
CA MET A 55 10.74 15.92 2.54
C MET A 55 11.60 16.98 1.83
N THR A 56 12.52 16.56 0.95
CA THR A 56 13.32 17.46 0.12
C THR A 56 12.69 17.74 -1.25
N ASN A 57 11.44 17.30 -1.47
CA ASN A 57 10.73 17.39 -2.75
C ASN A 57 11.46 16.70 -3.92
N GLU A 58 12.21 15.62 -3.67
CA GLU A 58 12.87 14.84 -4.74
C GLU A 58 11.86 14.34 -5.78
N GLN A 59 10.70 13.87 -5.31
CA GLN A 59 9.56 13.42 -6.11
C GLN A 59 8.90 14.53 -6.96
N LYS A 60 9.36 15.77 -6.85
CA LYS A 60 8.87 16.92 -7.62
C LYS A 60 9.87 17.41 -8.66
N LYS A 61 11.04 16.79 -8.78
CA LYS A 61 11.99 17.08 -9.85
C LYS A 61 11.52 16.51 -11.18
N ASP A 62 12.00 17.09 -12.28
CA ASP A 62 11.59 16.75 -13.64
C ASP A 62 11.80 15.27 -13.96
N TRP A 63 12.93 14.67 -13.53
CA TRP A 63 13.18 13.24 -13.73
C TRP A 63 12.09 12.34 -13.12
N PHE A 64 11.59 12.68 -11.93
CA PHE A 64 10.55 11.90 -11.25
C PHE A 64 9.20 12.17 -11.89
N LEU A 65 8.88 13.44 -12.16
CA LEU A 65 7.61 13.85 -12.78
C LEU A 65 7.44 13.27 -14.19
N ARG A 66 8.54 12.99 -14.89
CA ARG A 66 8.52 12.29 -16.17
C ARG A 66 8.03 10.85 -16.06
N LEU A 67 8.26 10.20 -14.93
CA LEU A 67 7.84 8.82 -14.65
C LEU A 67 6.47 8.77 -13.97
N ASP A 68 6.20 9.70 -13.04
CA ASP A 68 4.91 9.90 -12.38
C ASP A 68 4.57 11.40 -12.34
N PRO A 69 3.64 11.89 -13.17
CA PRO A 69 3.24 13.29 -13.18
C PRO A 69 2.52 13.74 -11.89
N ASN A 70 2.04 12.82 -11.05
CA ASN A 70 1.49 13.16 -9.72
C ASN A 70 2.60 13.56 -8.73
N GLY A 71 3.84 13.09 -8.98
CA GLY A 71 5.00 13.32 -8.14
C GLY A 71 4.81 12.75 -6.74
N ARG A 72 4.42 11.48 -6.64
CA ARG A 72 4.20 10.76 -5.39
C ARG A 72 4.92 9.41 -5.45
N ILE A 73 5.49 9.00 -4.32
CA ILE A 73 6.02 7.64 -4.18
C ILE A 73 4.91 6.65 -3.83
N PRO A 74 5.13 5.35 -4.09
CA PRO A 74 6.22 4.80 -4.90
C PRO A 74 5.99 4.89 -6.42
N ILE A 75 7.05 4.57 -7.18
CA ILE A 75 6.99 4.18 -8.58
C ILE A 75 7.68 2.82 -8.73
N LEU A 76 7.00 1.85 -9.33
CA LEU A 76 7.59 0.63 -9.83
C LEU A 76 7.97 0.80 -11.30
N ILE A 77 9.22 0.53 -11.67
CA ILE A 77 9.69 0.59 -13.05
C ILE A 77 10.06 -0.82 -13.49
N ASP A 78 9.43 -1.32 -14.55
CA ASP A 78 9.80 -2.59 -15.17
C ASP A 78 10.78 -2.35 -16.33
N HIS A 79 12.06 -2.61 -16.08
CA HIS A 79 13.14 -2.52 -17.07
C HIS A 79 13.21 -3.72 -18.01
N THR A 80 12.35 -4.73 -17.84
CA THR A 80 12.23 -5.84 -18.80
C THR A 80 11.41 -5.48 -20.04
N GLN A 81 10.64 -4.38 -19.97
CA GLN A 81 9.89 -3.84 -21.10
C GLN A 81 10.76 -2.99 -22.02
N SER A 82 10.34 -2.83 -23.28
CA SER A 82 11.02 -1.97 -24.26
C SER A 82 10.04 -0.97 -24.91
N PRO A 83 10.07 0.32 -24.54
CA PRO A 83 10.92 0.93 -23.50
C PRO A 83 10.54 0.47 -22.08
N PRO A 84 11.38 0.72 -21.05
CA PRO A 84 11.01 0.45 -19.65
C PRO A 84 9.64 1.06 -19.31
N PHE A 85 8.89 0.40 -18.44
CA PHE A 85 7.51 0.79 -18.14
C PHE A 85 7.36 1.24 -16.68
N PRO A 86 7.21 2.54 -16.41
CA PRO A 86 6.88 3.03 -15.08
C PRO A 86 5.40 2.78 -14.77
N VAL A 87 5.14 2.37 -13.54
CA VAL A 87 3.82 2.14 -12.96
C VAL A 87 3.70 3.02 -11.73
N MET A 88 2.76 3.96 -11.77
CA MET A 88 2.40 4.82 -10.65
C MET A 88 1.10 4.33 -10.00
N GLU A 89 0.78 4.86 -8.83
CA GLU A 89 -0.37 4.50 -7.99
C GLU A 89 -0.32 3.09 -7.39
N THR A 90 -0.27 3.02 -6.06
CA THR A 90 -0.06 1.75 -5.32
C THR A 90 -1.01 0.62 -5.66
N SER A 91 -2.28 0.91 -5.95
CA SER A 91 -3.21 -0.16 -6.38
C SER A 91 -2.90 -0.67 -7.78
N ALA A 92 -2.47 0.21 -8.70
CA ALA A 92 -2.07 -0.20 -10.04
C ALA A 92 -0.72 -0.95 -10.02
N GLU A 93 0.23 -0.53 -9.18
CA GLU A 93 1.49 -1.27 -8.96
C GLU A 93 1.24 -2.68 -8.41
N LEU A 94 0.35 -2.83 -7.41
CA LEU A 94 -0.05 -4.15 -6.90
C LEU A 94 -0.72 -5.01 -7.98
N LEU A 95 -1.58 -4.44 -8.80
CA LEU A 95 -2.24 -5.15 -9.90
C LEU A 95 -1.25 -5.53 -11.01
N TYR A 96 -0.27 -4.67 -11.29
CA TYR A 96 0.80 -4.96 -12.22
C TYR A 96 1.65 -6.14 -11.74
N LEU A 97 2.09 -6.10 -10.49
CA LEU A 97 2.84 -7.19 -9.87
C LEU A 97 2.03 -8.49 -9.81
N LEU A 98 0.73 -8.41 -9.52
CA LEU A 98 -0.15 -9.56 -9.58
C LEU A 98 -0.16 -10.19 -10.99
N LYS A 99 -0.28 -9.35 -12.03
CA LYS A 99 -0.36 -9.82 -13.41
C LYS A 99 0.96 -10.41 -13.93
N PHE A 100 2.08 -9.77 -13.61
CA PHE A 100 3.37 -10.05 -14.26
C PHE A 100 4.34 -10.86 -13.38
N ALA A 101 4.14 -10.89 -12.06
CA ALA A 101 5.02 -11.59 -11.13
C ALA A 101 4.33 -12.68 -10.29
N ASP A 102 3.03 -12.56 -9.98
CA ASP A 102 2.28 -13.60 -9.24
C ASP A 102 1.71 -14.70 -10.15
N LYS A 103 2.58 -15.57 -10.66
CA LYS A 103 2.27 -16.56 -11.71
C LYS A 103 1.10 -17.50 -11.39
N ASN A 104 0.78 -17.72 -10.12
CA ASN A 104 -0.21 -18.71 -9.68
C ASN A 104 -1.40 -18.11 -8.90
N ASP A 105 -1.59 -16.78 -8.93
CA ASP A 105 -2.61 -16.08 -8.14
C ASP A 105 -2.52 -16.40 -6.63
N VAL A 106 -1.29 -16.46 -6.10
CA VAL A 106 -1.06 -16.69 -4.65
C VAL A 106 -1.61 -15.52 -3.84
N PHE A 107 -1.40 -14.29 -4.30
CA PHE A 107 -1.91 -13.04 -3.73
C PHE A 107 -3.13 -12.49 -4.50
N GLY A 108 -3.54 -13.17 -5.57
CA GLY A 108 -4.73 -12.89 -6.36
C GLY A 108 -5.84 -13.92 -6.16
N PHE A 109 -6.75 -14.05 -7.12
CA PHE A 109 -7.78 -15.09 -7.14
C PHE A 109 -7.98 -15.59 -8.56
N LYS A 110 -8.16 -16.91 -8.70
CA LYS A 110 -8.51 -17.57 -9.96
C LYS A 110 -10.00 -17.47 -10.26
N ASP A 111 -10.84 -17.54 -9.22
CA ASP A 111 -12.27 -17.29 -9.34
C ASP A 111 -12.51 -15.80 -9.60
N GLU A 112 -13.32 -15.50 -10.62
CA GLU A 112 -13.56 -14.12 -11.06
C GLU A 112 -14.39 -13.31 -10.07
N LEU A 113 -15.27 -13.95 -9.29
CA LEU A 113 -16.08 -13.25 -8.28
C LEU A 113 -15.22 -12.93 -7.04
N GLU A 114 -14.38 -13.85 -6.60
CA GLU A 114 -13.41 -13.57 -5.53
C GLU A 114 -12.39 -12.51 -5.96
N ARG A 115 -11.96 -12.53 -7.23
CA ARG A 115 -11.11 -11.46 -7.80
C ARG A 115 -11.83 -10.11 -7.78
N SER A 116 -13.10 -10.06 -8.19
CA SER A 116 -13.90 -8.84 -8.10
C SER A 116 -14.00 -8.34 -6.66
N GLN A 117 -14.19 -9.24 -5.69
CA GLN A 117 -14.23 -8.87 -4.28
C GLN A 117 -12.89 -8.29 -3.79
N ALA A 118 -11.77 -8.87 -4.20
CA ALA A 118 -10.44 -8.34 -3.87
C ALA A 118 -10.23 -6.93 -4.43
N LEU A 119 -10.66 -6.69 -5.68
CA LEU A 119 -10.62 -5.36 -6.29
C LEU A 119 -11.50 -4.35 -5.54
N GLN A 120 -12.71 -4.74 -5.14
CA GLN A 120 -13.60 -3.87 -4.37
C GLN A 120 -12.93 -3.39 -3.07
N TRP A 121 -12.28 -4.30 -2.33
CA TRP A 121 -11.56 -3.93 -1.10
C TRP A 121 -10.30 -3.11 -1.35
N LEU A 122 -9.52 -3.46 -2.38
CA LEU A 122 -8.34 -2.69 -2.78
C LEU A 122 -8.70 -1.25 -3.15
N PHE A 123 -9.74 -1.06 -3.96
CA PHE A 123 -10.21 0.27 -4.38
C PHE A 123 -10.95 1.00 -3.27
N PHE A 124 -11.71 0.31 -2.42
CA PHE A 124 -12.29 0.89 -1.21
C PHE A 124 -11.21 1.51 -0.33
N TRP A 125 -10.12 0.78 -0.04
CA TRP A 125 -9.05 1.35 0.75
C TRP A 125 -8.34 2.49 0.03
N HIS A 126 -8.06 2.34 -1.27
CA HIS A 126 -7.42 3.37 -2.07
C HIS A 126 -8.19 4.69 -2.10
N GLY A 127 -9.52 4.64 -2.31
CA GLY A 127 -10.36 5.82 -2.47
C GLY A 127 -11.00 6.33 -1.18
N SER A 128 -11.29 5.43 -0.23
CA SER A 128 -12.02 5.76 1.00
C SER A 128 -11.22 5.56 2.28
N GLY A 129 -10.18 4.74 2.32
CA GLY A 129 -9.38 4.55 3.53
C GLY A 129 -8.21 5.52 3.63
N ALA A 130 -7.23 5.31 2.75
CA ALA A 130 -5.96 6.04 2.76
C ALA A 130 -6.12 7.57 2.70
N PRO A 131 -7.02 8.16 1.87
CA PRO A 131 -7.17 9.61 1.81
C PRO A 131 -7.64 10.20 3.14
N TYR A 132 -8.63 9.60 3.82
CA TYR A 132 -9.15 10.14 5.08
C TYR A 132 -8.14 10.04 6.23
N GLN A 133 -7.49 8.89 6.38
CA GLN A 133 -6.42 8.74 7.39
C GLN A 133 -5.21 9.65 7.08
N GLY A 134 -4.91 9.86 5.79
CA GLY A 134 -3.93 10.85 5.35
C GLY A 134 -4.28 12.27 5.78
N GLN A 135 -5.55 12.66 5.72
CA GLN A 135 -6.01 13.96 6.22
C GLN A 135 -5.94 14.05 7.75
N VAL A 136 -6.22 12.97 8.50
CA VAL A 136 -5.96 12.93 9.95
C VAL A 136 -4.50 13.26 10.23
N ASN A 137 -3.57 12.58 9.55
CA ASN A 137 -2.14 12.84 9.71
C ASN A 137 -1.78 14.29 9.37
N HIS A 138 -2.33 14.84 8.28
CA HIS A 138 -2.09 16.22 7.89
C HIS A 138 -2.56 17.21 8.96
N PHE A 139 -3.84 17.22 9.31
CA PHE A 139 -4.39 18.22 10.23
C PHE A 139 -3.90 18.03 11.68
N ALA A 140 -3.74 16.78 12.13
CA ALA A 140 -3.30 16.51 13.49
C ALA A 140 -1.80 16.76 13.67
N LYS A 141 -0.95 16.40 12.70
CA LYS A 141 0.51 16.43 12.86
C LYS A 141 1.20 17.54 12.07
N PHE A 142 0.94 17.62 10.77
CA PHE A 142 1.78 18.41 9.85
C PHE A 142 1.29 19.85 9.63
N ALA A 143 -0.02 20.10 9.73
CA ALA A 143 -0.57 21.44 9.60
C ALA A 143 -0.05 22.34 10.73
N LYS A 144 0.41 23.55 10.34
CA LYS A 144 0.97 24.55 11.26
C LYS A 144 -0.09 25.05 12.25
N GLU A 145 -1.31 25.26 11.75
CA GLU A 145 -2.46 25.63 12.56
C GLU A 145 -3.32 24.41 12.82
N LYS A 146 -3.78 24.24 14.07
CA LYS A 146 -4.68 23.16 14.45
C LYS A 146 -6.12 23.63 14.32
N ILE A 147 -6.88 22.92 13.49
CA ILE A 147 -8.30 23.20 13.24
C ILE A 147 -9.10 22.03 13.83
N PRO A 148 -9.65 22.17 15.07
CA PRO A 148 -10.31 21.05 15.76
C PRO A 148 -11.39 20.38 14.91
N TYR A 149 -12.26 21.17 14.26
CA TYR A 149 -13.29 20.64 13.37
C TYR A 149 -12.75 19.75 12.25
N ALA A 150 -11.64 20.14 11.61
CA ALA A 150 -11.05 19.35 10.53
C ALA A 150 -10.45 18.03 11.08
N ILE A 151 -9.75 18.11 12.21
CA ILE A 151 -9.20 16.94 12.89
C ILE A 151 -10.34 15.97 13.23
N ASP A 152 -11.38 16.45 13.93
CA ASP A 152 -12.50 15.62 14.37
C ASP A 152 -13.25 15.01 13.17
N ARG A 153 -13.48 15.80 12.11
CA ARG A 153 -14.12 15.31 10.88
C ARG A 153 -13.38 14.12 10.28
N PHE A 154 -12.06 14.24 10.06
CA PHE A 154 -11.30 13.18 9.42
C PHE A 154 -11.03 12.00 10.36
N ARG A 155 -10.93 12.23 11.68
CA ARG A 155 -10.84 11.16 12.67
C ARG A 155 -12.11 10.33 12.70
N ASN A 156 -13.27 10.97 12.80
CA ASN A 156 -14.57 10.30 12.79
C ASN A 156 -14.78 9.51 11.49
N GLU A 157 -14.39 10.09 10.35
CA GLU A 157 -14.51 9.38 9.07
C GLU A 157 -13.54 8.19 8.97
N THR A 158 -12.32 8.30 9.49
CA THR A 158 -11.38 7.18 9.55
C THR A 158 -11.91 6.04 10.45
N LEU A 159 -12.45 6.37 11.63
CA LEU A 159 -13.09 5.39 12.51
C LEU A 159 -14.31 4.73 11.86
N ARG A 160 -15.11 5.50 11.10
CA ARG A 160 -16.22 4.95 10.31
C ARG A 160 -15.72 3.93 9.28
N VAL A 161 -14.62 4.22 8.59
CA VAL A 161 -14.00 3.32 7.61
C VAL A 161 -13.41 2.08 8.29
N TYR A 162 -12.77 2.22 9.46
CA TYR A 162 -12.37 1.08 10.28
C TYR A 162 -13.58 0.21 10.67
N GLY A 163 -14.71 0.83 10.98
CA GLY A 163 -15.97 0.13 11.20
C GLY A 163 -16.46 -0.70 10.00
N VAL A 164 -16.21 -0.25 8.75
CA VAL A 164 -16.52 -1.05 7.55
C VAL A 164 -15.62 -2.29 7.46
N LEU A 165 -14.33 -2.14 7.74
CA LEU A 165 -13.40 -3.28 7.80
C LEU A 165 -13.77 -4.25 8.94
N GLU A 166 -14.15 -3.73 10.10
CA GLU A 166 -14.63 -4.54 11.23
C GLU A 166 -15.90 -5.31 10.87
N ILE A 167 -16.87 -4.69 10.18
CA ILE A 167 -18.08 -5.40 9.71
C ILE A 167 -17.72 -6.56 8.79
N GLN A 168 -16.77 -6.33 7.87
CA GLN A 168 -16.29 -7.38 6.98
C GLN A 168 -15.59 -8.49 7.77
N LEU A 169 -14.61 -8.15 8.58
CA LEU A 169 -13.76 -9.11 9.30
C LEU A 169 -14.49 -9.86 10.42
N SER A 170 -15.46 -9.23 11.06
CA SER A 170 -16.34 -9.90 12.05
C SER A 170 -17.29 -10.90 11.41
N GLY A 171 -17.54 -10.78 10.10
CA GLY A 171 -18.56 -11.58 9.42
C GLY A 171 -19.97 -11.27 9.92
N LYS A 172 -20.22 -10.05 10.41
CA LYS A 172 -21.51 -9.64 11.01
C LYS A 172 -22.73 -10.03 10.18
N TYR A 173 -22.62 -9.97 8.86
CA TYR A 173 -23.71 -10.30 7.93
C TYR A 173 -23.56 -11.68 7.27
N THR A 174 -22.42 -12.35 7.44
CA THR A 174 -22.15 -13.69 6.88
C THR A 174 -22.24 -14.80 7.91
N GLY A 175 -22.28 -14.46 9.21
CA GLY A 175 -22.41 -15.40 10.32
C GLY A 175 -21.08 -15.99 10.83
N GLU A 176 -19.98 -15.77 10.12
CA GLU A 176 -18.66 -16.37 10.43
C GLU A 176 -17.53 -15.34 10.32
N PRO A 177 -16.67 -15.19 11.36
CA PRO A 177 -15.51 -14.30 11.31
C PRO A 177 -14.54 -14.65 10.19
N ARG A 178 -13.97 -13.61 9.59
CA ARG A 178 -13.01 -13.71 8.49
C ARG A 178 -11.59 -13.44 8.98
N GLU A 179 -10.64 -14.13 8.36
CA GLU A 179 -9.22 -13.90 8.55
C GLU A 179 -8.66 -12.84 7.59
N TYR A 180 -9.30 -12.65 6.43
CA TYR A 180 -8.89 -11.72 5.37
C TYR A 180 -10.07 -11.05 4.66
N LEU A 181 -9.79 -9.94 3.98
CA LEU A 181 -10.82 -9.07 3.41
C LEU A 181 -11.59 -9.72 2.26
N ALA A 182 -10.92 -10.48 1.39
CA ALA A 182 -11.50 -11.08 0.20
C ALA A 182 -11.41 -12.62 0.21
N GLY A 183 -12.24 -13.26 -0.61
CA GLY A 183 -12.33 -14.71 -0.76
C GLY A 183 -13.50 -15.34 0.02
N ASN A 184 -13.83 -16.58 -0.32
CA ASN A 184 -14.88 -17.34 0.33
C ASN A 184 -14.49 -17.82 1.74
N GLY A 185 -15.50 -18.16 2.55
CA GLY A 185 -15.30 -18.61 3.93
C GLY A 185 -14.53 -17.57 4.76
N LYS A 186 -13.40 -17.99 5.33
CA LYS A 186 -12.51 -17.12 6.12
C LYS A 186 -11.76 -16.07 5.29
N GLY A 187 -11.84 -16.14 3.96
CA GLY A 187 -11.05 -15.31 3.06
C GLY A 187 -9.61 -15.81 2.88
N LYS A 188 -8.88 -15.15 1.99
CA LYS A 188 -7.48 -15.43 1.65
C LYS A 188 -6.67 -14.13 1.63
N TYR A 189 -5.46 -14.18 2.19
CA TYR A 189 -4.51 -13.08 2.11
C TYR A 189 -4.25 -12.70 0.65
N SER A 190 -4.43 -11.44 0.32
CA SER A 190 -4.37 -10.98 -1.07
C SER A 190 -3.90 -9.54 -1.18
N ILE A 191 -3.82 -9.03 -2.41
CA ILE A 191 -3.57 -7.60 -2.66
C ILE A 191 -4.59 -6.68 -1.99
N ALA A 192 -5.80 -7.16 -1.66
CA ALA A 192 -6.76 -6.38 -0.87
C ALA A 192 -6.22 -6.08 0.54
N ASP A 193 -5.63 -7.09 1.18
CA ASP A 193 -5.04 -6.98 2.50
C ASP A 193 -3.72 -6.19 2.45
N ILE A 194 -2.83 -6.52 1.52
CA ILE A 194 -1.54 -5.82 1.30
C ILE A 194 -1.77 -4.34 1.03
N GLY A 195 -2.77 -4.00 0.20
CA GLY A 195 -3.10 -2.63 -0.16
C GLY A 195 -3.70 -1.81 0.99
N THR A 196 -4.20 -2.47 2.04
CA THR A 196 -4.92 -1.86 3.17
C THR A 196 -4.07 -1.78 4.43
N TRP A 197 -3.38 -2.88 4.75
CA TRP A 197 -2.72 -3.10 6.05
C TRP A 197 -1.72 -2.03 6.46
N PRO A 198 -0.82 -1.52 5.60
CA PRO A 198 0.21 -0.57 6.03
C PRO A 198 -0.35 0.70 6.68
N TRP A 199 -1.49 1.17 6.20
CA TRP A 199 -2.13 2.35 6.76
C TRP A 199 -2.88 2.03 8.05
N VAL A 200 -3.69 0.97 8.06
CA VAL A 200 -4.46 0.59 9.25
C VAL A 200 -3.52 0.24 10.41
N ASN A 201 -2.44 -0.50 10.15
CA ASN A 201 -1.40 -0.81 11.14
C ASN A 201 -0.76 0.45 11.74
N ALA A 202 -0.72 1.55 10.98
CA ALA A 202 -0.23 2.85 11.44
C ALA A 202 -1.27 3.67 12.21
N TRP A 203 -2.32 3.05 12.78
CA TRP A 203 -3.36 3.77 13.54
C TRP A 203 -2.80 4.53 14.75
N GLU A 204 -1.83 3.97 15.48
CA GLU A 204 -1.15 4.68 16.59
C GLU A 204 -0.37 5.88 16.06
N PHE A 205 0.30 5.72 14.91
CA PHE A 205 0.92 6.85 14.24
C PHE A 205 -0.13 7.89 13.83
N SER A 206 -1.34 7.52 13.43
CA SER A 206 -2.42 8.48 13.17
C SER A 206 -3.03 9.10 14.44
N GLY A 207 -2.55 8.70 15.63
CA GLY A 207 -2.96 9.26 16.91
C GLY A 207 -4.32 8.77 17.38
N PHE A 208 -4.77 7.58 16.93
CA PHE A 208 -5.92 6.92 17.57
C PHE A 208 -5.46 6.27 18.88
N SER A 209 -6.30 6.32 19.90
CA SER A 209 -6.06 5.70 21.20
C SER A 209 -6.49 4.24 21.20
N LYS A 210 -6.08 3.49 22.24
CA LYS A 210 -6.52 2.11 22.40
C LYS A 210 -8.03 2.03 22.61
N GLU A 211 -8.59 2.96 23.38
CA GLU A 211 -10.02 3.07 23.66
C GLU A 211 -10.83 3.34 22.38
N GLU A 212 -10.32 4.17 21.47
CA GLU A 212 -10.95 4.39 20.16
C GLU A 212 -10.91 3.13 19.27
N MET A 213 -9.94 2.25 19.49
CA MET A 213 -9.77 1.01 18.71
C MET A 213 -10.46 -0.21 19.33
N GLU A 214 -10.84 -0.16 20.62
CA GLU A 214 -11.58 -1.24 21.32
C GLU A 214 -12.82 -1.75 20.56
N PRO A 215 -13.62 -0.90 19.87
CA PRO A 215 -14.77 -1.36 19.09
C PRO A 215 -14.42 -2.20 17.84
N PHE A 216 -13.13 -2.35 17.48
CA PHE A 216 -12.69 -3.05 16.27
C PHE A 216 -11.82 -4.30 16.56
N PRO A 217 -12.30 -5.26 17.37
CA PRO A 217 -11.49 -6.41 17.78
C PRO A 217 -11.11 -7.35 16.62
N HIS A 218 -11.90 -7.46 15.55
CA HIS A 218 -11.54 -8.30 14.40
C HIS A 218 -10.53 -7.59 13.49
N LEU A 219 -10.64 -6.26 13.38
CA LEU A 219 -9.63 -5.44 12.72
C LEU A 219 -8.27 -5.57 13.42
N LEU A 220 -8.22 -5.43 14.74
CA LEU A 220 -6.97 -5.58 15.50
C LEU A 220 -6.34 -6.96 15.31
N LYS A 221 -7.14 -8.04 15.39
CA LYS A 221 -6.66 -9.41 15.10
C LYS A 221 -6.13 -9.57 13.68
N TRP A 222 -6.75 -8.91 12.70
CA TRP A 222 -6.28 -8.91 11.32
C TRP A 222 -4.97 -8.14 11.15
N ILE A 223 -4.80 -7.02 11.85
CA ILE A 223 -3.53 -6.27 11.89
C ILE A 223 -2.41 -7.19 12.41
N ASP A 224 -2.61 -7.80 13.59
CA ASP A 224 -1.62 -8.65 14.22
C ASP A 224 -1.27 -9.88 13.36
N ARG A 225 -2.28 -10.54 12.79
CA ARG A 225 -2.07 -11.70 11.92
C ARG A 225 -1.18 -11.39 10.72
N ILE A 226 -1.39 -10.24 10.07
CA ILE A 226 -0.58 -9.85 8.91
C ILE A 226 0.81 -9.37 9.34
N ALA A 227 0.92 -8.69 10.49
CA ALA A 227 2.21 -8.25 11.04
C ALA A 227 3.18 -9.42 11.27
N GLU A 228 2.67 -10.63 11.54
CA GLU A 228 3.49 -11.81 11.75
C GLU A 228 4.16 -12.37 10.50
N ARG A 229 3.71 -11.99 9.30
CA ARG A 229 4.24 -12.51 8.04
C ARG A 229 5.70 -12.07 7.83
N PRO A 230 6.63 -12.97 7.47
CA PRO A 230 8.04 -12.62 7.26
C PRO A 230 8.25 -11.49 6.23
N ALA A 231 7.55 -11.56 5.10
CA ALA A 231 7.62 -10.54 4.05
C ALA A 231 7.07 -9.18 4.51
N VAL A 232 6.05 -9.16 5.37
CA VAL A 232 5.54 -7.92 5.98
C VAL A 232 6.61 -7.29 6.87
N LYS A 233 7.22 -8.09 7.77
CA LYS A 233 8.32 -7.63 8.64
C LYS A 233 9.50 -7.06 7.84
N LYS A 234 9.89 -7.72 6.74
CA LYS A 234 10.95 -7.23 5.84
C LYS A 234 10.52 -5.96 5.11
N GLY A 235 9.32 -5.94 4.54
CA GLY A 235 8.74 -4.81 3.81
C GLY A 235 8.56 -3.54 4.64
N THR A 236 8.53 -3.65 5.96
CA THR A 236 8.46 -2.50 6.89
C THR A 236 9.75 -2.25 7.68
N SER A 237 10.84 -2.94 7.34
CA SER A 237 12.12 -2.85 8.07
C SER A 237 12.97 -1.64 7.69
N GLU A 238 14.14 -1.50 8.34
CA GLU A 238 15.17 -0.51 8.02
C GLU A 238 15.70 -0.60 6.58
N LYS A 239 15.50 -1.73 5.88
CA LYS A 239 15.86 -1.89 4.45
C LYS A 239 15.30 -0.77 3.57
N TYR A 240 14.19 -0.15 3.96
CA TYR A 240 13.49 0.87 3.19
C TYR A 240 13.54 2.27 3.81
N LYS A 241 14.39 2.45 4.83
CA LYS A 241 14.62 3.74 5.47
C LYS A 241 15.94 4.33 4.97
N GLN A 242 15.96 5.66 4.85
CA GLN A 242 17.16 6.41 4.49
C GLN A 242 18.04 6.60 5.73
#